data_AF-A0A2L2Z8F5-F1
#
_entry.id   AF-A0A2L2Z8F5-F1
#
_cell.length_a   1.000
_cell.length_b   1.000
_cell.length_c   1.000
_cell.angle_alpha   90.00
_cell.angle_beta   90.00
_cell.angle_gamma   90.00
#
_symmetry.space_group_name_H-M   'P 1'
#
loop_
_entity.id
_entity.type
_entity.pdbx_description
1 polymer ?
#
loop_
_entity_poly.entity_id
_entity_poly.type
_entity_poly.pdbx_seq_one_letter_code
_entity_poly.pdbx_strand_id
1 'polypeptide(L)' 'NHEFLGQLGTESFSKAASSMLLGEDNLAFKEGRGISCHSWSGTGALRVVADYLTRCAMFKDFYMSSP' A
#
# COMPACT_ATOMS: atom_id res chain seq x y z
N ASN A 1 -1.05 -14.29 -21.04
CA ASN A 1 -1.16 -12.83 -21.24
C ASN A 1 0.08 -12.19 -20.66
N HIS A 2 0.85 -11.46 -21.47
CA HIS A 2 2.13 -10.84 -21.07
C HIS A 2 2.09 -9.32 -21.26
N GLU A 3 0.89 -8.75 -21.23
CA GLU A 3 0.69 -7.31 -21.32
C GLU A 3 1.13 -6.60 -20.04
N PHE A 4 1.47 -5.33 -20.17
CA PHE A 4 1.77 -4.49 -19.02
C PHE A 4 0.54 -4.32 -18.12
N LEU A 5 0.77 -4.34 -16.82
CA LEU A 5 -0.23 -3.94 -15.84
C LEU A 5 -0.35 -2.42 -15.80
N GLY A 6 -1.45 -1.92 -15.23
CA GLY A 6 -1.55 -0.52 -14.83
C GLY A 6 -0.54 -0.17 -13.73
N GLN A 7 -0.32 1.11 -13.50
CA GLN A 7 0.68 1.64 -12.56
C GLN A 7 0.45 1.17 -11.12
N LEU A 8 -0.81 0.92 -10.73
CA LEU A 8 -1.18 0.40 -9.40
C LEU A 8 -1.16 -1.13 -9.33
N GLY A 9 -0.82 -1.80 -10.43
CA GLY A 9 -0.87 -3.25 -10.59
C GLY A 9 -2.28 -3.77 -10.83
N THR A 10 -2.56 -4.96 -10.30
CA THR A 10 -3.84 -5.65 -10.51
C THR A 10 -4.79 -5.36 -9.36
N GLU A 11 -5.96 -4.80 -9.65
CA GLU A 11 -6.96 -4.43 -8.63
C GLU A 11 -7.42 -5.61 -7.78
N SER A 12 -7.64 -6.78 -8.38
CA SER A 12 -8.06 -7.99 -7.65
C SER A 12 -7.01 -8.44 -6.63
N PHE A 13 -5.73 -8.31 -6.95
CA PHE A 13 -4.63 -8.61 -6.03
C PHE A 13 -4.61 -7.62 -4.86
N SER A 14 -4.67 -6.31 -5.17
CA SER A 14 -4.72 -5.27 -4.15
C SER A 14 -5.90 -5.43 -3.20
N LYS A 15 -7.10 -5.73 -3.72
CA LYS A 15 -8.30 -5.97 -2.90
C LYS A 15 -8.14 -7.20 -2.01
N ALA A 16 -7.65 -8.32 -2.55
CA ALA A 16 -7.45 -9.55 -1.79
C ALA A 16 -6.41 -9.38 -0.68
N ALA A 17 -5.26 -8.76 -0.99
CA ALA A 17 -4.20 -8.51 -0.02
C ALA A 17 -4.67 -7.58 1.12
N SER A 18 -5.41 -6.53 0.78
CA SER A 18 -5.92 -5.56 1.75
C SER A 18 -7.04 -6.14 2.62
N SER A 19 -7.94 -6.94 2.06
CA SER A 19 -8.92 -7.71 2.84
C SER A 19 -8.27 -8.74 3.77
N MET A 20 -7.22 -9.43 3.30
CA MET A 20 -6.46 -10.38 4.12
C MET A 20 -5.80 -9.69 5.33
N LEU A 21 -5.25 -8.48 5.14
CA LEU A 21 -4.54 -7.75 6.19
C LEU A 21 -5.49 -7.05 7.18
N LEU A 22 -6.53 -6.38 6.68
CA LEU A 22 -7.37 -5.47 7.47
C LEU A 22 -8.76 -6.04 7.81
N GLY A 23 -9.12 -7.19 7.23
CA GLY A 23 -10.45 -7.79 7.29
C GLY A 23 -11.39 -7.19 6.23
N GLU A 24 -12.30 -8.02 5.71
CA GLU A 24 -13.27 -7.60 4.68
C GLU A 24 -14.22 -6.49 5.17
N ASP A 25 -14.52 -6.48 6.47
CA ASP A 25 -15.44 -5.53 7.09
C ASP A 25 -14.79 -4.23 7.58
N ASN A 26 -13.53 -3.97 7.21
CA ASN A 26 -12.81 -2.79 7.67
C ASN A 26 -13.53 -1.48 7.28
N LEU A 27 -13.76 -0.61 8.27
CA LEU A 27 -14.46 0.66 8.07
C LEU A 27 -13.77 1.56 7.04
N ALA A 28 -12.43 1.54 6.96
CA ALA A 28 -11.69 2.36 6.01
C ALA A 28 -12.02 2.02 4.55
N PHE A 29 -12.37 0.77 4.23
CA PHE A 29 -12.83 0.39 2.90
C PHE A 29 -14.26 0.85 2.66
N LYS A 30 -15.15 0.68 3.65
CA LYS A 30 -16.57 1.09 3.56
C LYS A 30 -16.72 2.60 3.35
N GLU A 31 -15.82 3.40 3.93
CA GLU A 31 -15.80 4.86 3.81
C GLU A 31 -14.93 5.37 2.65
N GLY A 32 -14.36 4.49 1.82
CA GLY A 32 -13.54 4.90 0.67
C GLY A 32 -12.21 5.57 1.04
N ARG A 33 -11.69 5.34 2.25
CA ARG A 33 -10.42 5.91 2.75
C ARG A 33 -9.22 4.99 2.54
N GLY A 34 -9.44 3.72 2.23
CA GLY A 34 -8.38 2.73 1.97
C GLY A 34 -7.85 2.82 0.53
N ILE A 35 -6.52 2.91 0.39
CA ILE A 35 -5.82 2.84 -0.91
C ILE A 35 -4.84 1.67 -0.86
N SER A 36 -4.67 0.96 -1.98
CA SER A 36 -3.78 -0.20 -2.08
C SER A 36 -3.14 -0.25 -3.46
N CYS A 37 -1.82 -0.46 -3.51
CA CYS A 37 -1.06 -0.59 -4.74
C CYS A 37 -0.15 -1.81 -4.68
N HIS A 38 0.01 -2.48 -5.82
CA HIS A 38 0.97 -3.57 -5.94
C HIS A 38 2.39 -3.02 -5.88
N SER A 39 3.26 -3.67 -5.11
CA SER A 39 4.68 -3.34 -5.01
C SER A 39 5.53 -4.60 -5.01
N TRP A 40 6.85 -4.44 -5.17
CA TRP A 40 7.76 -5.58 -5.19
C TRP A 40 8.06 -6.07 -3.77
N SER A 41 7.20 -6.97 -3.29
CA SER A 41 7.29 -7.55 -1.94
C SER A 41 7.32 -6.47 -0.84
N GLY A 42 7.68 -6.87 0.38
CA GLY A 42 7.71 -5.96 1.54
C GLY A 42 8.69 -4.80 1.40
N THR A 43 9.91 -5.05 0.90
CA THR A 43 10.93 -4.00 0.73
C THR A 43 10.49 -2.95 -0.29
N GLY A 44 9.86 -3.37 -1.39
CA GLY A 44 9.29 -2.47 -2.39
C GLY A 44 8.13 -1.65 -1.80
N ALA A 45 7.26 -2.27 -1.00
CA ALA A 45 6.18 -1.58 -0.30
C ALA A 45 6.73 -0.47 0.60
N LEU A 46 7.74 -0.77 1.43
CA LEU A 46 8.38 0.20 2.31
C LEU A 46 9.01 1.36 1.53
N ARG A 47 9.68 1.07 0.41
CA ARG A 47 10.32 2.11 -0.42
C ARG A 47 9.31 3.09 -1.01
N VAL A 48 8.19 2.58 -1.54
CA VAL A 48 7.13 3.41 -2.16
C VAL A 48 6.43 4.26 -1.11
N VAL A 49 6.07 3.67 0.03
CA VAL A 49 5.41 4.40 1.13
C VAL A 49 6.35 5.44 1.72
N ALA A 50 7.63 5.14 1.95
CA ALA A 50 8.61 6.12 2.41
C ALA A 50 8.77 7.30 1.44
N ASP A 51 8.75 7.05 0.12
CA ASP A 51 8.79 8.12 -0.89
C ASP A 51 7.57 9.03 -0.78
N TYR A 52 6.37 8.45 -0.69
CA TYR A 52 5.13 9.20 -0.54
C TYR A 52 5.10 10.03 0.75
N LEU A 53 5.45 9.41 1.88
CA LEU A 53 5.43 10.07 3.19
C LEU A 53 6.41 11.25 3.23
N THR A 54 7.58 11.12 2.61
CA THR A 54 8.60 12.17 2.58
C THR A 54 8.32 13.27 1.55
N ARG A 55 7.91 12.90 0.33
CA ARG A 55 7.80 13.84 -0.80
C ARG A 55 6.41 14.45 -0.97
N CYS A 56 5.36 13.71 -0.62
CA CYS A 56 3.98 14.15 -0.80
C CYS A 56 3.36 14.61 0.51
N ALA A 57 3.53 13.83 1.58
CA ALA A 57 2.98 14.15 2.91
C ALA A 57 3.93 14.99 3.78
N MET A 58 5.18 15.20 3.33
CA MET A 58 6.19 16.06 3.97
C MET A 58 6.57 15.65 5.41
N PHE A 59 6.43 14.38 5.76
CA PHE A 59 6.91 13.84 7.03
C PHE A 59 8.44 13.75 7.04
N LYS A 60 9.05 14.13 8.17
CA LYS A 60 10.51 14.20 8.34
C LYS A 60 11.05 13.24 9.39
N ASP A 61 10.24 12.91 10.39
CA ASP A 61 10.63 12.08 11.52
C ASP A 61 10.00 10.69 11.39
N PHE A 62 10.83 9.65 11.52
CA PHE A 62 10.43 8.25 11.42
C PHE A 62 10.97 7.48 12.64
N TYR A 63 10.05 6.94 13.43
CA TYR A 63 10.38 6.15 14.62
C TYR A 63 10.51 4.67 14.25
N MET A 64 11.58 4.02 14.73
CA MET A 64 11.86 2.60 14.53
C MET A 64 12.08 1.91 15.87
N SER A 65 11.80 0.60 15.96
CA SER A 65 12.06 -0.19 17.16
C SER A 65 13.56 -0.22 17.50
N SER A 66 13.86 -0.49 18.77
CA SER A 66 15.22 -0.66 19.25
C SER A 66 15.34 -1.93 20.08
N PRO A 67 16.03 -2.97 19.55
CA PRO A 67 15.87 -3.51 18.19
C PRO A 67 14.45 -4.02 17.92
#